data_AF-A0A2D6DPC7-F1
#
_entry.id   AF-A0A2D6DPC7-F1
#
_cell.length_a   1.000
_cell.length_b   1.000
_cell.length_c   1.000
_cell.angle_alpha   90.00
_cell.angle_beta   90.00
_cell.angle_gamma   90.00
#
_symmetry.space_group_name_H-M   'P 1'
#
loop_
_entity.id
_entity.type
_entity.pdbx_description
1 polymer ?
#
loop_
_entity_poly.entity_id
_entity_poly.type
_entity_poly.pdbx_seq_one_letter_code
_entity_poly.pdbx_strand_id
1 'polypeptide(L)'
;TADDSWEWLLHIWNGSDETWNPTDASIYEIDIGLDTHLAWIASNANLSMMPPGVDCNGRGWVMGTGTSAHCMCDDGWDRGSDDWMSCVPEGSTEVNDGNLTDPHEESLGEYEIGHSTVTFIIDKEQRKRVAYSGIHWDVGDFLQDVKALAEE
;
A
#
# COMPACT_ATOMS: atom_id res chain seq x y z
N THR A 1 5.59 22.87 -3.17
CA THR A 1 5.44 23.69 -4.39
C THR A 1 6.75 23.68 -5.13
N ALA A 2 6.72 23.54 -6.46
CA ALA A 2 7.90 23.69 -7.31
C ALA A 2 8.38 25.15 -7.33
N ASP A 3 9.63 25.39 -7.73
CA ASP A 3 10.22 26.72 -7.95
C ASP A 3 11.01 26.74 -9.27
N ASP A 4 11.65 27.87 -9.61
CA ASP A 4 12.39 28.02 -10.89
C ASP A 4 13.60 27.06 -11.02
N SER A 5 13.96 26.30 -9.97
CA SER A 5 15.11 25.39 -9.97
C SER A 5 14.74 23.91 -10.11
N TRP A 6 13.45 23.54 -9.99
CA TRP A 6 12.99 22.15 -10.17
C TRP A 6 11.48 22.07 -10.42
N GLU A 7 11.04 20.99 -11.05
CA GLU A 7 9.62 20.73 -11.34
C GLU A 7 9.21 19.31 -10.94
N TRP A 8 7.91 19.07 -10.78
CA TRP A 8 7.37 17.73 -10.57
C TRP A 8 7.15 17.03 -11.91
N LEU A 9 7.82 15.91 -12.11
CA LEU A 9 7.70 15.09 -13.31
C LEU A 9 6.94 13.81 -12.96
N LEU A 10 5.92 13.50 -13.77
CA LEU A 10 5.20 12.23 -13.65
C LEU A 10 6.08 11.10 -14.18
N HIS A 11 6.24 10.04 -13.39
CA HIS A 11 6.95 8.83 -13.75
C HIS A 11 6.02 7.63 -13.68
N ILE A 12 6.24 6.67 -14.58
CA ILE A 12 5.57 5.37 -14.60
C ILE A 12 6.62 4.30 -14.30
N TRP A 13 6.26 3.35 -13.45
CA TRP A 13 7.10 2.19 -13.18
C TRP A 13 7.17 1.28 -14.40
N ASN A 14 8.39 0.92 -14.80
CA ASN A 14 8.64 -0.12 -15.79
C ASN A 14 9.09 -1.38 -15.06
N GLY A 15 8.19 -2.36 -14.95
CA GLY A 15 8.48 -3.63 -14.28
C GLY A 15 9.46 -4.55 -15.02
N SER A 16 9.73 -4.32 -16.31
CA SER A 16 10.74 -5.10 -17.05
C SER A 16 12.16 -4.61 -16.76
N ASP A 17 12.32 -3.29 -16.64
CA ASP A 17 13.62 -2.66 -16.38
C ASP A 17 13.83 -2.31 -14.90
N GLU A 18 12.84 -2.57 -14.05
CA GLU A 18 12.80 -2.21 -12.62
C GLU A 18 13.18 -0.74 -12.36
N THR A 19 12.64 0.16 -13.18
CA THR A 19 12.97 1.59 -13.14
C THR A 19 11.75 2.50 -13.27
N TRP A 20 11.85 3.68 -12.67
CA TRP A 20 10.92 4.78 -12.88
C TRP A 20 11.30 5.55 -14.15
N ASN A 21 10.37 5.61 -15.11
CA ASN A 21 10.57 6.33 -16.37
C ASN A 21 9.65 7.56 -16.44
N PRO A 22 10.18 8.76 -16.76
CA PRO A 22 9.37 9.95 -16.91
C PRO A 22 8.40 9.80 -18.09
N THR A 23 7.23 10.41 -17.98
CA THR A 23 6.24 10.49 -19.05
C THR A 23 5.80 11.93 -19.26
N ASP A 24 5.68 12.32 -20.53
CA ASP A 24 5.09 13.60 -20.95
C ASP A 24 3.58 13.49 -21.15
N ALA A 25 3.01 12.28 -21.03
CA ALA A 25 1.58 12.04 -21.19
C ALA A 25 0.79 12.69 -20.06
N SER A 26 -0.40 13.19 -20.38
CA SER A 26 -1.33 13.64 -19.34
C SER A 26 -1.84 12.45 -18.53
N ILE A 27 -2.13 12.64 -17.24
CA ILE A 27 -2.74 11.58 -16.41
C ILE A 27 -4.06 11.06 -16.98
N TYR A 28 -4.76 11.88 -17.77
CA TYR A 28 -6.01 11.49 -18.44
C TYR A 28 -5.80 10.57 -19.66
N GLU A 29 -4.58 10.48 -20.17
CA GLU A 29 -4.21 9.65 -21.33
C GLU A 29 -3.59 8.32 -20.92
N ILE A 30 -3.22 8.18 -19.64
CA ILE A 30 -2.65 6.96 -19.09
C ILE A 30 -3.79 6.01 -18.73
N ASP A 31 -3.78 4.82 -19.33
CA ASP A 31 -4.68 3.74 -18.92
C ASP A 31 -4.21 3.18 -17.56
N ILE A 32 -5.03 3.36 -16.53
CA ILE A 32 -4.70 2.96 -15.16
C ILE A 32 -5.30 1.58 -14.90
N GLY A 33 -4.43 0.57 -14.91
CA GLY A 33 -4.75 -0.81 -14.54
C GLY A 33 -4.21 -1.19 -13.16
N LEU A 34 -4.38 -2.47 -12.80
CA LEU A 34 -3.89 -3.04 -11.54
C LEU A 34 -2.36 -3.03 -11.41
N ASP A 35 -1.65 -3.06 -12.54
CA ASP A 35 -0.18 -3.05 -12.60
C ASP A 35 0.40 -1.65 -12.93
N THR A 36 -0.42 -0.60 -12.92
CA THR A 36 0.03 0.76 -13.24
C THR A 36 0.47 1.49 -11.97
N HIS A 37 1.78 1.70 -11.82
CA HIS A 37 2.35 2.45 -10.69
C HIS A 37 2.88 3.80 -11.16
N LEU A 38 2.50 4.85 -10.45
CA LEU A 38 2.80 6.24 -10.78
C LEU A 38 3.49 6.93 -9.61
N ALA A 39 4.46 7.80 -9.92
CA ALA A 39 5.11 8.66 -8.94
C ALA A 39 5.33 10.06 -9.51
N TRP A 40 5.07 11.09 -8.71
CA TRP A 40 5.54 12.45 -9.00
C TRP A 40 6.89 12.61 -8.36
N ILE A 41 7.92 12.79 -9.19
CA ILE A 41 9.31 12.84 -8.76
C ILE A 41 9.86 14.23 -9.12
N ALA A 42 10.52 14.87 -8.17
CA ALA A 42 11.17 16.15 -8.42
C ALA A 42 12.29 15.98 -9.46
N SER A 43 12.41 16.89 -10.42
CA SER A 43 13.37 16.79 -11.54
C SER A 43 14.85 16.77 -11.10
N ASN A 44 15.14 17.20 -9.87
CA ASN A 44 16.47 17.16 -9.26
C ASN A 44 16.66 16.00 -8.26
N ALA A 45 15.69 15.11 -8.11
CA ALA A 45 15.79 13.95 -7.23
C ALA A 45 16.73 12.88 -7.81
N ASN A 46 17.38 12.12 -6.93
CA ASN A 46 18.17 10.97 -7.34
C ASN A 46 17.26 9.74 -7.49
N LEU A 47 16.92 9.39 -8.73
CA LEU A 47 16.08 8.23 -9.06
C LEU A 47 16.61 6.90 -8.51
N SER A 48 17.93 6.74 -8.35
CA SER A 48 18.53 5.52 -7.80
C SER A 48 18.22 5.30 -6.32
N MET A 49 17.70 6.31 -5.62
CA MET A 49 17.24 6.19 -4.23
C MET A 49 15.74 5.90 -4.13
N MET A 50 15.03 5.84 -5.25
CA MET A 50 13.61 5.54 -5.23
C MET A 50 13.38 4.06 -4.95
N PRO A 51 12.39 3.72 -4.10
CA PRO A 51 11.98 2.34 -3.96
C PRO A 51 11.40 1.83 -5.28
N PRO A 52 11.40 0.51 -5.48
CA PRO A 52 10.67 -0.11 -6.58
C PRO A 52 9.20 0.35 -6.61
N GLY A 53 8.61 0.41 -7.80
CA GLY A 53 7.18 0.74 -7.94
C GLY A 53 6.24 -0.38 -7.50
N VAL A 54 6.78 -1.56 -7.23
CA VAL A 54 6.05 -2.74 -6.75
C VAL A 54 6.71 -3.29 -5.50
N ASP A 55 5.89 -3.72 -4.55
CA ASP A 55 6.31 -4.53 -3.43
C ASP A 55 6.14 -6.00 -3.77
N CYS A 56 6.92 -6.88 -3.12
CA CYS A 56 6.67 -8.33 -3.15
C CYS A 56 6.49 -8.87 -4.57
N ASN A 57 7.42 -8.51 -5.48
CA ASN A 57 7.39 -8.87 -6.90
C ASN A 57 6.03 -8.61 -7.59
N GLY A 58 5.29 -7.59 -7.14
CA GLY A 58 3.98 -7.19 -7.66
C GLY A 58 2.82 -8.08 -7.23
N ARG A 59 2.99 -8.86 -6.15
CA ARG A 59 2.04 -9.87 -5.67
C ARG A 59 1.72 -9.72 -4.17
N GLY A 60 1.87 -8.51 -3.65
CA GLY A 60 1.59 -8.21 -2.26
C GLY A 60 2.13 -6.85 -1.82
N TRP A 61 2.24 -6.69 -0.51
CA TRP A 61 2.74 -5.47 0.14
C TRP A 61 3.70 -5.80 1.28
N VAL A 62 4.66 -4.92 1.57
CA VAL A 62 5.64 -5.16 2.65
C VAL A 62 5.07 -4.70 4.00
N MET A 63 5.09 -5.60 4.99
CA MET A 63 4.85 -5.28 6.39
C MET A 63 6.17 -5.30 7.18
N GLY A 64 6.31 -4.38 8.13
CA GLY A 64 7.49 -4.30 8.99
C GLY A 64 8.62 -3.47 8.38
N THR A 65 9.77 -3.46 9.05
CA THR A 65 10.94 -2.67 8.62
C THR A 65 12.23 -3.36 9.04
N GLY A 66 13.32 -3.14 8.30
CA GLY A 66 14.61 -3.73 8.65
C GLY A 66 14.58 -5.25 8.53
N THR A 67 15.07 -5.96 9.55
CA THR A 67 15.15 -7.43 9.54
C THR A 67 13.81 -8.13 9.77
N SER A 68 12.77 -7.41 10.20
CA SER A 68 11.42 -7.96 10.36
C SER A 68 10.49 -7.63 9.18
N ALA A 69 11.03 -7.00 8.13
CA ALA A 69 10.27 -6.75 6.92
C ALA A 69 9.93 -8.08 6.22
N HIS A 70 8.67 -8.27 5.87
CA HIS A 70 8.18 -9.44 5.16
C HIS A 70 6.98 -9.09 4.29
N CYS A 71 6.76 -9.89 3.25
CA CYS A 71 5.68 -9.72 2.31
C CYS A 71 4.36 -10.27 2.82
N MET A 72 3.29 -9.52 2.63
CA MET A 72 1.92 -9.95 2.80
C MET A 72 1.36 -10.17 1.40
N CYS A 73 1.25 -11.44 1.01
CA CYS A 73 0.95 -11.82 -0.36
C CYS A 73 -0.55 -11.72 -0.69
N ASP A 74 -0.85 -11.44 -1.95
CA ASP A 74 -2.21 -11.40 -2.49
C ASP A 74 -2.80 -12.83 -2.62
N ASP A 75 -4.12 -12.93 -2.75
CA ASP A 75 -4.81 -14.22 -2.93
C ASP A 75 -4.21 -15.06 -4.08
N GLY A 76 -3.91 -16.34 -3.82
CA GLY A 76 -3.26 -17.24 -4.77
C GLY A 76 -1.73 -17.20 -4.72
N TRP A 77 -1.15 -16.43 -3.80
CA TRP A 77 0.28 -16.31 -3.57
C TRP A 77 0.61 -16.50 -2.09
N ASP A 78 1.72 -17.20 -1.84
CA ASP A 78 2.24 -17.51 -0.51
C ASP A 78 3.67 -17.00 -0.36
N ARG A 79 4.14 -16.90 0.89
CA ARG A 79 5.54 -16.56 1.18
C ARG A 79 6.48 -17.69 0.76
N GLY A 80 7.61 -17.31 0.17
CA GLY A 80 8.72 -18.23 -0.03
C GLY A 80 9.31 -18.72 1.30
N SER A 81 9.88 -19.92 1.32
CA SER A 81 10.57 -20.45 2.50
C SER A 81 11.81 -19.63 2.85
N ASP A 82 12.58 -19.25 1.83
CA ASP A 82 13.92 -18.68 1.99
C ASP A 82 13.96 -17.18 1.67
N ASP A 83 12.93 -16.67 0.99
CA ASP A 83 12.79 -15.26 0.62
C ASP A 83 11.47 -14.69 1.15
N TRP A 84 11.62 -13.83 2.15
CA TRP A 84 10.52 -13.19 2.88
C TRP A 84 10.04 -11.93 2.19
N MET A 85 10.76 -11.46 1.17
CA MET A 85 10.49 -10.24 0.43
C MET A 85 9.90 -10.53 -0.95
N SER A 86 9.51 -11.78 -1.21
CA SER A 86 8.80 -12.20 -2.40
C SER A 86 7.63 -13.14 -2.09
N CYS A 87 6.72 -13.20 -3.06
CA CYS A 87 5.55 -14.04 -3.05
C CYS A 87 5.65 -15.05 -4.20
N VAL A 88 5.44 -16.32 -3.88
CA VAL A 88 5.46 -17.45 -4.80
C VAL A 88 4.05 -18.00 -4.99
N PRO A 89 3.74 -18.68 -6.11
CA PRO A 89 2.40 -19.25 -6.28
C PRO A 89 2.09 -20.29 -5.20
N GLU A 90 0.85 -20.27 -4.69
CA GLU A 90 0.37 -21.29 -3.76
C GLU A 90 0.58 -22.71 -4.31
N GLY A 91 1.03 -23.63 -3.45
CA GLY A 91 1.33 -25.01 -3.84
C GLY A 91 2.62 -25.21 -4.65
N SER A 92 3.46 -24.17 -4.78
CA SER A 92 4.82 -24.34 -5.27
C SER A 92 5.71 -25.06 -4.24
N THR A 93 6.78 -25.70 -4.70
CA THR A 93 7.75 -26.38 -3.81
C THR A 93 8.60 -25.41 -2.98
N GLU A 94 8.41 -24.10 -3.20
CA GLU A 94 9.12 -23.01 -2.54
C GLU A 94 8.25 -22.34 -1.46
N VAL A 95 6.99 -22.77 -1.31
CA VAL A 95 6.11 -22.31 -0.23
C VAL A 95 6.72 -22.69 1.11
N ASN A 96 6.69 -21.77 2.06
CA ASN A 96 7.14 -22.02 3.41
C ASN A 96 6.27 -23.12 4.09
N ASP A 97 6.81 -24.33 4.22
CA ASP A 97 6.17 -25.50 4.84
C ASP A 97 5.93 -25.36 6.37
N GLY A 98 6.00 -24.14 6.93
CA GLY A 98 5.85 -23.87 8.36
C GLY A 98 7.04 -24.31 9.21
N ASN A 99 8.18 -24.62 8.59
CA ASN A 99 9.40 -25.08 9.28
C ASN A 99 10.41 -23.94 9.51
N LEU A 100 10.20 -22.78 8.89
CA LEU A 100 10.92 -21.55 9.22
C LEU A 100 10.08 -20.70 10.17
N THR A 101 10.73 -20.16 11.20
CA THR A 101 10.11 -19.25 12.15
C THR A 101 9.56 -18.04 11.42
N ASP A 102 8.26 -17.78 11.52
CA ASP A 102 7.64 -16.59 10.97
C ASP A 102 8.02 -15.34 11.80
N PRO A 103 8.84 -14.39 11.28
CA PRO A 103 9.11 -13.10 11.89
C PRO A 103 7.84 -12.29 12.13
N HIS A 104 6.76 -12.55 11.38
CA HIS A 104 5.45 -12.00 11.72
C HIS A 104 4.97 -12.56 13.06
N GLU A 105 4.93 -13.90 13.19
CA GLU A 105 4.53 -14.58 14.43
C GLU A 105 5.47 -14.23 15.62
N GLU A 106 6.78 -14.16 15.37
CA GLU A 106 7.78 -13.73 16.36
C GLU A 106 7.57 -12.27 16.77
N SER A 107 7.21 -11.39 15.83
CA SER A 107 6.94 -9.98 16.12
C SER A 107 5.60 -9.75 16.81
N LEU A 108 4.62 -10.64 16.64
CA LEU A 108 3.28 -10.51 17.26
C LEU A 108 3.23 -11.08 18.69
N GLY A 109 4.07 -12.05 19.04
CA GLY A 109 3.96 -12.75 20.32
C GLY A 109 2.61 -13.47 20.48
N GLU A 110 2.02 -13.48 21.67
CA GLU A 110 0.69 -14.09 21.92
C GLU A 110 -0.51 -13.19 21.56
N TYR A 111 -0.29 -12.05 20.90
CA TYR A 111 -1.36 -11.08 20.63
C TYR A 111 -1.92 -11.24 19.21
N GLU A 112 -3.17 -11.66 19.11
CA GLU A 112 -3.92 -11.58 17.86
C GLU A 112 -4.28 -10.11 17.56
N ILE A 113 -3.77 -9.56 16.45
CA ILE A 113 -4.22 -8.25 15.96
C ILE A 113 -5.58 -8.45 15.27
N GLY A 114 -6.64 -8.04 15.94
CA GLY A 114 -7.94 -7.89 15.28
C GLY A 114 -7.88 -6.79 14.23
N HIS A 115 -7.97 -7.15 12.95
CA HIS A 115 -8.13 -6.19 11.84
C HIS A 115 -9.51 -5.54 11.89
N SER A 116 -9.73 -4.63 12.84
CA SER A 116 -10.92 -3.78 12.88
C SER A 116 -10.53 -2.35 12.52
N THR A 117 -10.89 -1.92 11.32
CA THR A 117 -10.81 -0.50 10.94
C THR A 117 -11.95 0.25 11.61
N VAL A 118 -11.71 1.47 12.09
CA VAL A 118 -12.78 2.34 12.59
C VAL A 118 -12.69 3.69 11.88
N THR A 119 -13.78 4.11 11.25
CA THR A 119 -13.92 5.42 10.61
C THR A 119 -14.67 6.37 11.54
N PHE A 120 -14.11 7.55 11.81
CA PHE A 120 -14.75 8.57 12.65
C PHE A 120 -15.22 9.77 11.84
N ILE A 121 -16.38 10.34 12.19
CA ILE A 121 -16.79 11.68 11.77
C ILE A 121 -16.52 12.64 12.94
N ILE A 122 -15.76 13.69 12.66
CA ILE A 122 -15.28 14.67 13.66
C ILE A 122 -15.93 16.02 13.36
N ASP A 123 -16.42 16.71 14.39
CA ASP A 123 -17.03 18.05 14.25
C ASP A 123 -16.00 19.20 14.22
N LYS A 124 -16.51 20.43 14.10
CA LYS A 124 -15.71 21.67 14.04
C LYS A 124 -14.91 21.92 15.34
N GLU A 125 -15.36 21.38 16.46
CA GLU A 125 -14.69 21.44 17.77
C GLU A 125 -13.76 20.24 18.03
N GLN A 126 -13.44 19.44 17.00
CA GLN A 126 -12.59 18.25 17.07
C GLN A 126 -13.13 17.12 17.95
N ARG A 127 -14.44 17.07 18.18
CA ARG A 127 -15.08 15.99 18.94
C ARG A 127 -15.48 14.88 17.98
N LYS A 128 -15.23 13.63 18.38
CA LYS A 128 -15.69 12.44 17.65
C LYS A 128 -17.21 12.32 17.83
N ARG A 129 -17.98 12.44 16.76
CA ARG A 129 -19.45 12.43 16.79
C ARG A 129 -20.02 11.07 16.45
N VAL A 130 -19.44 10.43 15.44
CA VAL A 130 -19.88 9.12 14.93
C VAL A 130 -18.67 8.22 14.73
N ALA A 131 -18.86 6.92 14.95
CA ALA A 131 -17.86 5.89 14.72
C ALA A 131 -18.49 4.73 13.94
N TYR A 132 -17.88 4.39 12.80
CA TYR A 132 -18.22 3.24 11.97
C TYR A 132 -17.14 2.18 12.16
N SER A 133 -17.52 0.98 12.58
CA SER A 133 -16.58 -0.14 12.77
C SER A 133 -16.60 -1.10 11.58
N GLY A 134 -15.42 -1.59 11.22
CA GLY A 134 -15.20 -2.49 10.10
C GLY A 134 -15.23 -1.77 8.75
N ILE A 135 -15.23 -2.57 7.69
CA ILE A 135 -15.23 -2.12 6.29
C ILE A 135 -16.62 -2.20 5.63
N HIS A 136 -17.63 -2.68 6.35
CA HIS A 136 -18.98 -2.93 5.83
C HIS A 136 -19.98 -1.83 6.24
N TRP A 137 -19.53 -0.59 6.37
CA TRP A 137 -20.44 0.53 6.61
C TRP A 137 -21.17 0.93 5.32
N ASP A 138 -22.44 1.32 5.48
CA ASP A 138 -23.26 1.78 4.36
C ASP A 138 -22.90 3.21 3.96
N VAL A 139 -22.71 3.44 2.66
CA VAL A 139 -22.29 4.75 2.13
C VAL A 139 -23.41 5.80 2.27
N GLY A 140 -24.67 5.39 2.18
CA GLY A 140 -25.82 6.26 2.34
C GLY A 140 -25.93 6.79 3.76
N ASP A 141 -25.84 5.90 4.75
CA ASP A 141 -25.84 6.24 6.17
C ASP A 141 -24.67 7.17 6.52
N PHE A 142 -23.46 6.83 6.04
CA PHE A 142 -22.28 7.66 6.24
C PHE A 142 -22.46 9.08 5.68
N LEU A 143 -22.95 9.21 4.45
CA LEU A 143 -23.19 10.51 3.83
C LEU A 143 -24.27 11.31 4.55
N GLN A 144 -25.32 10.63 5.05
CA GLN A 144 -26.36 11.27 5.84
C GLN A 144 -25.81 11.89 7.13
N ASP A 145 -24.96 11.15 7.85
CA ASP A 145 -24.33 11.64 9.07
C ASP A 145 -23.37 12.80 8.81
N VAL A 146 -22.59 12.75 7.72
CA VAL A 146 -21.72 13.87 7.32
C VAL A 146 -22.53 15.13 7.04
N LYS A 147 -23.65 15.03 6.32
CA LYS A 147 -24.53 16.18 6.04
C LYS A 147 -25.15 16.75 7.31
N ALA A 148 -25.70 15.87 8.16
CA ALA A 148 -26.30 16.28 9.42
C ALA A 148 -25.31 17.06 10.30
N LEU A 149 -24.08 16.56 10.42
CA LEU A 149 -23.03 17.20 11.23
C LEU A 149 -22.40 18.43 10.57
N ALA A 150 -22.45 18.56 9.25
CA ALA A 150 -21.98 19.76 8.56
C ALA A 150 -22.92 20.96 8.77
N GLU A 151 -24.21 20.69 8.94
CA GLU A 151 -25.27 21.67 9.20
C GLU A 151 -25.38 22.11 10.67
N GLU A 152 -24.71 21.41 11.61
CA GLU A 152 -24.52 21.85 13.01
C GLU A 152 -23.59 23.08 13.11
#